data_AF-A0A3S0L577-F1
#
_entry.id   AF-A0A3S0L577-F1
#
_cell.length_a   1.000
_cell.length_b   1.000
_cell.length_c   1.000
_cell.angle_alpha   90.00
_cell.angle_beta   90.00
_cell.angle_gamma   90.00
#
_symmetry.space_group_name_H-M   'P 1'
#
loop_
_entity.id
_entity.type
_entity.pdbx_description
1 polymer ?
#
loop_
_entity_poly.entity_id
_entity_poly.type
_entity_poly.pdbx_seq_one_letter_code
_entity_poly.pdbx_strand_id
1 'polypeptide(L)'
;MIKNLKKRLKNQRGLTLVELLAVIVILGIVSAIAVPSIGGIIEKSKEDALKADAIQVLNAAKLYASSTTINAPTLLTDDGDKTLEQFLDIKSETDYSITITPEDGAYTYAAITITRDGKTISNVTEENLLSDNVKVKEVKSGS
;
A
#
# COMPACT_ATOMS: atom_id res chain seq x y z
N MET A 1 44.50 -28.32 -29.40
CA MET A 1 43.09 -27.95 -29.67
C MET A 1 42.76 -26.45 -29.44
N ILE A 2 43.73 -25.56 -29.23
CA ILE A 2 43.50 -24.13 -28.83
C ILE A 2 43.49 -23.14 -30.04
N LYS A 3 43.84 -23.62 -31.25
CA LYS A 3 43.97 -22.77 -32.46
C LYS A 3 42.65 -22.08 -32.89
N ASN A 4 41.50 -22.66 -32.54
CA ASN A 4 40.19 -22.13 -32.95
C ASN A 4 39.66 -21.00 -32.06
N LEU A 5 40.16 -20.83 -30.83
CA LEU A 5 39.72 -19.76 -29.92
C LEU A 5 40.32 -18.39 -30.30
N LYS A 6 41.60 -18.37 -30.72
CA LYS A 6 42.28 -17.16 -31.23
C LYS A 6 41.62 -16.57 -32.48
N LYS A 7 40.94 -17.39 -33.29
CA LYS A 7 40.27 -16.94 -34.52
C LYS A 7 38.95 -16.20 -34.24
N ARG A 8 38.26 -16.51 -33.13
CA ARG A 8 37.02 -15.82 -32.74
C ARG A 8 37.25 -14.44 -32.12
N LEU A 9 38.36 -14.26 -31.39
CA LEU A 9 38.76 -12.95 -30.84
C LEU A 9 39.16 -11.93 -31.91
N LYS A 10 39.69 -12.40 -33.06
CA LYS A 10 40.08 -11.54 -34.19
C LYS A 10 38.90 -11.05 -35.05
N ASN A 11 37.68 -11.53 -34.78
CA ASN A 11 36.47 -11.18 -35.52
C ASN A 11 35.55 -10.21 -34.77
N GLN A 12 36.06 -9.53 -33.74
CA GLN A 12 35.33 -8.46 -33.06
C GLN A 12 35.39 -7.19 -33.92
N ARG A 13 34.47 -7.09 -34.89
CA ARG A 13 34.12 -5.80 -35.49
C ARG A 13 33.50 -4.96 -34.38
N GLY A 14 34.23 -3.95 -33.91
CA GLY A 14 33.76 -3.05 -32.86
C GLY A 14 32.55 -2.23 -33.32
N LEU A 15 31.60 -2.01 -32.40
CA LEU A 15 30.54 -1.03 -32.56
C LEU A 15 31.14 0.35 -32.78
N THR A 16 30.55 1.13 -33.69
CA THR A 16 30.97 2.51 -33.88
C THR A 16 30.43 3.39 -32.75
N LEU A 17 31.14 4.47 -32.41
CA LEU A 17 30.66 5.43 -31.41
C LEU A 17 29.32 6.05 -31.80
N VAL A 18 29.07 6.23 -33.09
CA VAL A 18 27.83 6.81 -33.63
C VAL A 18 26.63 5.89 -33.39
N GLU A 19 26.81 4.57 -33.53
CA GLU A 19 25.74 3.60 -33.23
C GLU A 19 25.38 3.60 -31.75
N LEU A 20 26.38 3.62 -30.86
CA LEU A 20 26.13 3.73 -29.43
C LEU A 20 25.46 5.07 -29.06
N LEU A 21 25.86 6.16 -29.72
CA LEU A 21 25.30 7.49 -29.49
C LEU A 21 23.82 7.55 -29.90
N ALA A 22 23.45 6.98 -31.06
CA ALA A 22 22.06 6.96 -31.50
C ALA A 22 21.16 6.18 -30.51
N VAL A 23 21.64 5.07 -29.96
CA VAL A 23 20.88 4.26 -28.98
C VAL A 23 20.64 5.02 -27.68
N ILE A 24 21.66 5.65 -27.10
CA ILE A 24 21.48 6.40 -25.84
C ILE A 24 20.57 7.62 -26.02
N VAL A 25 20.57 8.26 -27.20
CA VAL A 25 19.65 9.36 -27.51
C VAL A 25 18.20 8.87 -27.53
N ILE A 26 17.93 7.76 -28.22
CA ILE A 26 16.58 7.16 -28.24
C ILE A 26 16.15 6.75 -26.83
N LEU A 27 17.02 6.06 -26.08
CA LEU A 27 16.76 5.68 -24.68
C LEU A 27 16.51 6.90 -23.78
N GLY A 28 17.22 8.01 -24.01
CA GLY A 28 17.05 9.26 -23.29
C GLY A 28 15.66 9.88 -23.51
N ILE A 29 15.20 9.94 -24.76
CA ILE A 29 13.87 10.47 -25.11
C ILE A 29 12.77 9.59 -24.50
N VAL A 30 12.87 8.27 -24.64
CA VAL A 30 11.89 7.33 -24.07
C VAL A 30 11.85 7.44 -22.54
N SER A 31 13.01 7.49 -21.90
CA SER A 31 13.11 7.60 -20.43
C SER A 31 12.53 8.91 -19.90
N ALA A 32 12.72 10.03 -20.62
CA ALA A 32 12.18 11.33 -20.22
C ALA A 32 10.65 11.36 -20.12
N ILE A 33 9.95 10.59 -20.98
CA ILE A 33 8.47 10.52 -20.97
C ILE A 33 7.99 9.40 -20.03
N ALA A 34 8.69 8.26 -19.99
CA ALA A 34 8.26 7.08 -19.24
C ALA A 34 8.36 7.28 -17.71
N VAL A 35 9.44 7.88 -17.21
CA VAL A 35 9.70 8.04 -15.76
C VAL A 35 8.61 8.84 -15.02
N PRO A 36 8.21 10.05 -15.45
CA PRO A 36 7.21 10.83 -14.71
C PRO A 36 5.82 10.17 -14.65
N SER A 37 5.50 9.32 -15.64
CA SER A 37 4.20 8.64 -15.74
C SER A 37 3.98 7.57 -14.67
N ILE A 38 5.06 6.95 -14.18
CA ILE A 38 4.99 5.79 -13.29
C ILE A 38 4.75 6.20 -11.82
N GLY A 39 5.27 7.37 -11.41
CA GLY A 39 5.17 7.83 -10.01
C GLY A 39 3.73 8.01 -9.53
N GLY A 40 2.89 8.69 -10.33
CA GLY A 40 1.49 8.94 -9.96
C GLY A 40 0.63 7.67 -9.89
N ILE A 41 0.92 6.68 -10.75
CA ILE A 41 0.21 5.39 -10.74
C ILE A 41 0.57 4.61 -9.47
N ILE A 42 1.85 4.56 -9.11
CA ILE A 42 2.28 3.89 -7.86
C ILE A 42 1.63 4.55 -6.65
N GLU A 43 1.58 5.88 -6.64
CA GLU A 43 1.01 6.64 -5.53
C GLU A 43 -0.48 6.33 -5.34
N LYS A 44 -1.23 6.32 -6.45
CA LYS A 44 -2.65 5.95 -6.46
C LYS A 44 -2.88 4.50 -6.04
N SER A 45 -2.09 3.56 -6.56
CA SER A 45 -2.16 2.15 -6.16
C SER A 45 -1.91 1.95 -4.66
N LYS A 46 -1.00 2.73 -4.06
CA LYS A 46 -0.76 2.71 -2.61
C LYS A 46 -1.96 3.25 -1.82
N GLU A 47 -2.59 4.34 -2.28
CA GLU A 47 -3.79 4.88 -1.65
C GLU A 47 -4.97 3.90 -1.71
N ASP A 48 -5.20 3.30 -2.87
CA ASP A 48 -6.29 2.36 -3.08
C ASP A 48 -6.09 1.09 -2.24
N ALA A 49 -4.84 0.61 -2.12
CA ALA A 49 -4.51 -0.48 -1.23
C ALA A 49 -4.74 -0.13 0.25
N LEU A 50 -4.40 1.09 0.69
CA LEU A 50 -4.66 1.52 2.07
C LEU A 50 -6.17 1.61 2.37
N LYS A 51 -6.98 2.06 1.41
CA LYS A 51 -8.45 2.04 1.53
C LYS A 51 -9.00 0.62 1.62
N ALA A 52 -8.46 -0.30 0.83
CA ALA A 52 -8.85 -1.71 0.89
C ALA A 52 -8.53 -2.32 2.26
N ASP A 53 -7.33 -2.05 2.79
CA ASP A 53 -6.93 -2.51 4.12
C ASP A 53 -7.86 -1.93 5.21
N ALA A 54 -8.25 -0.65 5.11
CA ALA A 54 -9.21 -0.04 6.05
C ALA A 54 -10.58 -0.73 6.03
N ILE A 55 -11.08 -1.09 4.85
CA ILE A 55 -12.33 -1.84 4.70
C ILE A 55 -12.18 -3.24 5.31
N GLN A 56 -11.01 -3.86 5.18
CA GLN A 56 -10.74 -5.15 5.78
C GLN A 56 -10.73 -5.08 7.32
N VAL A 57 -10.14 -4.03 7.90
CA VAL A 57 -10.20 -3.77 9.36
C VAL A 57 -11.64 -3.58 9.82
N LEU A 58 -12.45 -2.81 9.09
CA LEU A 58 -13.88 -2.64 9.39
C LEU A 58 -14.63 -3.98 9.38
N ASN A 59 -14.38 -4.81 8.36
CA ASN A 59 -15.02 -6.12 8.26
C ASN A 59 -14.56 -7.07 9.38
N ALA A 60 -13.28 -7.05 9.74
CA ALA A 60 -12.75 -7.81 10.86
C ALA A 60 -13.41 -7.39 12.19
N ALA A 61 -13.59 -6.08 12.41
CA ALA A 61 -14.30 -5.55 13.57
C ALA A 61 -15.77 -5.99 13.62
N LYS A 62 -16.45 -6.02 12.47
CA LYS A 62 -17.82 -6.55 12.37
C LYS A 62 -17.90 -8.03 12.72
N LEU A 63 -16.96 -8.83 12.23
CA LEU A 63 -16.88 -10.26 12.57
C LEU A 63 -16.62 -10.45 14.07
N TYR A 64 -15.71 -9.67 14.64
CA TYR A 64 -15.43 -9.69 16.08
C TYR A 64 -16.66 -9.33 16.92
N ALA A 65 -17.39 -8.27 16.56
CA ALA A 65 -18.64 -7.88 17.22
C ALA A 65 -19.75 -8.93 17.06
N SER A 66 -19.71 -9.73 15.99
CA SER A 66 -20.63 -10.87 15.82
C SER A 66 -20.25 -12.08 16.68
N SER A 67 -18.98 -12.26 17.03
CA SER A 67 -18.50 -13.39 17.84
C SER A 67 -18.43 -13.08 19.34
N THR A 68 -18.42 -11.80 19.72
CA THR A 68 -18.15 -11.33 21.08
C THR A 68 -19.17 -10.29 21.49
N THR A 69 -19.73 -10.42 22.69
CA THR A 69 -20.63 -9.40 23.23
C THR A 69 -19.83 -8.20 23.74
N ILE A 70 -20.01 -7.06 23.08
CA ILE A 70 -19.40 -5.78 23.47
C ILE A 70 -20.45 -4.94 24.21
N ASN A 71 -20.16 -4.60 25.48
CA ASN A 71 -21.11 -3.89 26.37
C ASN A 71 -20.75 -2.41 26.62
N ALA A 72 -19.60 -1.97 26.13
CA ALA A 72 -19.13 -0.59 26.24
C ALA A 72 -18.28 -0.22 25.01
N PRO A 73 -18.14 1.09 24.70
CA PRO A 73 -17.24 1.54 23.65
C PRO A 73 -15.84 0.91 23.81
N THR A 74 -15.40 0.18 22.79
CA THR A 74 -14.15 -0.59 22.83
C THR A 74 -13.29 -0.18 21.65
N LEU A 75 -12.06 0.25 21.94
CA LEU A 75 -11.03 0.51 20.94
C LEU A 75 -10.29 -0.80 20.65
N LEU A 76 -10.32 -1.23 19.39
CA LEU A 76 -9.50 -2.33 18.88
C LEU A 76 -8.33 -1.73 18.12
N THR A 77 -7.14 -2.25 18.35
CA THR A 77 -5.88 -1.75 17.79
C THR A 77 -4.97 -2.92 17.45
N ASP A 78 -3.96 -2.67 16.61
CA ASP A 78 -2.87 -3.59 16.33
C ASP A 78 -1.93 -3.85 17.53
N ASP A 79 -1.95 -3.03 18.58
CA ASP A 79 -1.02 -3.14 19.71
C ASP A 79 -1.53 -4.12 20.79
N GLY A 80 -0.80 -5.23 20.94
CA GLY A 80 -0.82 -6.08 22.13
C GLY A 80 -2.04 -6.98 22.33
N ASP A 81 -3.19 -6.66 21.76
CA ASP A 81 -4.40 -7.48 21.84
C ASP A 81 -4.80 -7.90 20.42
N LYS A 82 -4.32 -9.09 20.00
CA LYS A 82 -4.47 -9.73 18.67
C LYS A 82 -5.92 -10.09 18.30
N THR A 83 -6.87 -9.36 18.86
CA THR A 83 -8.32 -9.54 18.82
C THR A 83 -8.86 -9.59 17.39
N LEU A 84 -8.31 -8.76 16.50
CA LEU A 84 -8.67 -8.72 15.09
C LEU A 84 -7.72 -9.51 14.18
N GLU A 85 -6.50 -9.86 14.60
CA GLU A 85 -5.55 -10.61 13.76
C GLU A 85 -6.13 -11.94 13.26
N GLN A 86 -6.97 -12.61 14.07
CA GLN A 86 -7.63 -13.85 13.66
C GLN A 86 -8.65 -13.67 12.50
N PHE A 87 -9.10 -12.43 12.27
CA PHE A 87 -10.09 -12.06 11.26
C PHE A 87 -9.49 -11.16 10.16
N LEU A 88 -8.20 -10.83 10.26
CA LEU A 88 -7.56 -9.77 9.49
C LEU A 88 -6.28 -10.29 8.84
N ASP A 89 -6.25 -10.25 7.52
CA ASP A 89 -5.10 -10.64 6.70
C ASP A 89 -4.56 -9.41 5.99
N ILE A 90 -3.85 -8.56 6.73
CA ILE A 90 -3.16 -7.37 6.23
C ILE A 90 -1.66 -7.49 6.50
N LYS A 91 -0.86 -6.69 5.79
CA LYS A 91 0.60 -6.67 5.99
C LYS A 91 0.93 -6.35 7.45
N SER A 92 1.87 -7.09 8.05
CA SER A 92 2.27 -6.94 9.46
C SER A 92 2.86 -5.58 9.85
N GLU A 93 3.14 -4.70 8.88
CA GLU A 93 3.62 -3.33 9.09
C GLU A 93 2.48 -2.30 8.98
N THR A 94 1.24 -2.74 9.25
CA THR A 94 0.04 -1.90 9.15
C THR A 94 -0.51 -1.63 10.53
N ASP A 95 -0.40 -0.39 10.99
CA ASP A 95 -1.01 0.03 12.25
C ASP A 95 -2.49 0.33 11.99
N TYR A 96 -3.37 -0.07 12.91
CA TYR A 96 -4.78 0.20 12.75
C TYR A 96 -5.47 0.44 14.09
N SER A 97 -6.56 1.19 14.05
CA SER A 97 -7.49 1.27 15.15
C SER A 97 -8.92 1.49 14.69
N ILE A 98 -9.86 0.96 15.47
CA ILE A 98 -11.29 1.08 15.23
C ILE A 98 -12.04 1.04 16.56
N THR A 99 -12.99 1.93 16.73
CA THR A 99 -13.87 1.95 17.91
C THR A 99 -15.20 1.32 17.56
N ILE A 100 -15.59 0.30 18.33
CA ILE A 100 -16.92 -0.30 18.28
C ILE A 100 -17.74 0.22 19.45
N THR A 101 -18.91 0.77 19.17
CA THR A 101 -19.82 1.28 20.19
C THR A 101 -21.15 0.52 20.11
N PRO A 102 -21.63 -0.11 21.21
CA PRO A 102 -22.97 -0.66 21.26
C PRO A 102 -24.02 0.45 21.24
N GLU A 103 -25.01 0.35 20.37
CA GLU A 103 -26.11 1.30 20.23
C GLU A 103 -27.42 0.56 19.97
N ASP A 104 -28.34 0.60 20.93
CA ASP A 104 -29.70 0.03 20.88
C ASP A 104 -29.82 -1.35 20.20
N GLY A 105 -29.04 -2.33 20.68
CA GLY A 105 -29.06 -3.70 20.15
C GLY A 105 -28.28 -3.90 18.85
N ALA A 106 -27.59 -2.87 18.36
CA ALA A 106 -26.67 -2.91 17.24
C ALA A 106 -25.27 -2.38 17.64
N TYR A 107 -24.36 -2.35 16.67
CA TYR A 107 -23.00 -1.83 16.83
C TYR A 107 -22.73 -0.74 15.78
N THR A 108 -22.11 0.35 16.21
CA THR A 108 -21.56 1.38 15.32
C THR A 108 -20.05 1.34 15.28
N TYR A 109 -19.49 1.69 14.12
CA TYR A 109 -18.06 1.61 13.82
C TYR A 109 -17.54 3.00 13.43
N ALA A 110 -16.63 3.52 14.26
CA ALA A 110 -16.13 4.88 14.11
C ALA A 110 -14.65 4.98 14.51
N ALA A 111 -14.10 6.19 14.34
CA ALA A 111 -12.70 6.50 14.62
C ALA A 111 -11.70 5.55 13.91
N ILE A 112 -12.08 5.04 12.73
CA ILE A 112 -11.28 4.10 11.97
C ILE A 112 -10.00 4.82 11.53
N THR A 113 -8.86 4.26 11.89
CA THR A 113 -7.54 4.77 11.52
C THR A 113 -6.71 3.61 10.99
N ILE A 114 -6.01 3.82 9.88
CA ILE A 114 -5.06 2.85 9.35
C ILE A 114 -3.83 3.58 8.83
N THR A 115 -2.66 3.03 9.09
CA THR A 115 -1.37 3.57 8.68
C THR A 115 -0.53 2.48 8.04
N ARG A 116 -0.03 2.74 6.83
CA ARG A 116 0.90 1.85 6.13
C ARG A 116 1.84 2.66 5.25
N ASP A 117 3.12 2.30 5.21
CA ASP A 117 4.11 2.93 4.33
C ASP A 117 4.19 4.48 4.44
N GLY A 118 3.96 5.02 5.64
CA GLY A 118 3.94 6.47 5.87
C GLY A 118 2.69 7.19 5.33
N LYS A 119 1.64 6.45 4.95
CA LYS A 119 0.32 7.00 4.60
C LYS A 119 -0.71 6.58 5.64
N THR A 120 -1.64 7.48 5.92
CA THR A 120 -2.69 7.26 6.91
C THR A 120 -4.05 7.74 6.42
N ILE A 121 -5.06 6.94 6.74
CA ILE A 121 -6.46 7.34 6.82
C ILE A 121 -6.77 7.50 8.30
N SER A 122 -7.26 8.66 8.74
CA SER A 122 -7.48 8.93 10.18
C SER A 122 -8.91 9.31 10.49
N ASN A 123 -9.43 8.75 11.58
CA ASN A 123 -10.68 9.12 12.24
C ASN A 123 -11.88 9.17 11.27
N VAL A 124 -12.04 8.13 10.45
CA VAL A 124 -13.18 8.02 9.53
C VAL A 124 -14.30 7.16 10.14
N THR A 125 -15.52 7.41 9.69
CA THR A 125 -16.69 6.59 9.98
C THR A 125 -16.85 5.52 8.92
N GLU A 126 -17.62 4.47 9.23
CA GLU A 126 -18.00 3.46 8.24
C GLU A 126 -18.61 4.07 6.96
N GLU A 127 -19.55 5.01 7.10
CA GLU A 127 -20.21 5.65 5.96
C GLU A 127 -19.21 6.34 5.03
N ASN A 128 -18.30 7.15 5.60
CA ASN A 128 -17.29 7.86 4.82
C ASN A 128 -16.33 6.90 4.13
N LEU A 129 -16.00 5.78 4.79
CA LEU A 129 -15.11 4.76 4.25
C LEU A 129 -15.73 4.01 3.07
N LEU A 130 -17.03 3.69 3.15
CA LEU A 130 -17.75 2.97 2.10
C LEU A 130 -18.18 3.87 0.93
N SER A 131 -18.34 5.17 1.15
CA SER A 131 -18.74 6.13 0.11
C SER A 131 -17.56 6.71 -0.67
N ASP A 132 -16.36 6.13 -0.53
CA ASP A 132 -15.09 6.59 -1.11
C ASP A 132 -14.69 8.06 -0.79
N ASN A 133 -15.34 8.68 0.22
CA ASN A 133 -15.08 10.05 0.67
C ASN A 133 -13.94 10.14 1.68
N VAL A 134 -12.92 9.32 1.52
CA VAL A 134 -11.77 9.26 2.42
C VAL A 134 -10.56 9.96 1.82
N LYS A 135 -9.96 10.84 2.61
CA LYS A 135 -8.69 11.48 2.29
C LYS A 135 -7.54 10.68 2.92
N VAL A 136 -6.63 10.22 2.07
CA VAL A 136 -5.33 9.69 2.51
C VAL A 136 -4.40 10.86 2.77
N LYS A 137 -3.67 10.82 3.89
CA LYS A 137 -2.67 11.82 4.28
C LYS A 137 -1.32 11.15 4.44
N GLU A 138 -0.24 11.87 4.16
CA GLU A 138 1.08 11.41 4.58
C GLU A 138 1.27 11.63 6.08
N VAL A 139 1.83 10.63 6.75
CA VAL A 139 2.34 10.73 8.11
C VAL A 139 3.59 11.59 8.04
N LYS A 140 3.45 12.86 8.40
CA LYS A 140 4.61 13.71 8.61
C LYS A 140 5.40 13.13 9.77
N SER A 141 6.55 12.52 9.48
CA SER A 141 7.54 12.18 10.49
C SER A 141 7.96 13.48 11.19
N GLY A 142 7.40 13.75 12.38
CA GLY A 142 7.88 14.81 13.26
C GLY A 142 6.81 15.47 14.13
N SER A 143 6.74 15.08 15.40
CA SER A 143 7.12 15.92 16.55
C SER A 143 7.42 15.02 17.74
#